data_AF-A0A8D8WYV4-F1
#
_entry.id   AF-A0A8D8WYV4-F1
#
_cell.length_a   1.000
_cell.length_b   1.000
_cell.length_c   1.000
_cell.angle_alpha   90.00
_cell.angle_beta   90.00
_cell.angle_gamma   90.00
#
_symmetry.space_group_name_H-M   'P 1'
#
loop_
_entity.id
_entity.type
_entity.pdbx_description
1 polymer ?
#
loop_
_entity_poly.entity_id
_entity_poly.type
_entity_poly.pdbx_seq_one_letter_code
_entity_poly.pdbx_strand_id
1 'polypeptide(L)'
;MLGVLSNLQSKLTVKSAFLVHKCDLRVAVIGQSSFAAEVYKLLKKNGHSVVGVFTIVDKANREDIVASTAAIDNVPVYKIKSWRKGNDVLPEIFELYKKVDAELNVLPFCSQYIPMDIINYPKHKTICYHPSLLPKHRGVSAISWTLIADIQRLGSLYSGQMKAWIPDLF
;
A
#
# COMPACT_ATOMS: atom_id res chain seq x y z
N MET A 1 -6.01 34.17 43.61
CA MET A 1 -6.47 32.84 43.19
C MET A 1 -7.17 32.91 41.81
N LEU A 2 -6.54 33.52 40.80
CA LEU A 2 -7.13 33.75 39.46
C LEU A 2 -6.12 33.57 38.29
N GLY A 3 -4.92 33.06 38.55
CA GLY A 3 -3.82 33.01 37.55
C GLY A 3 -3.55 31.64 36.91
N VAL A 4 -4.30 30.58 37.26
CA VAL A 4 -4.01 29.21 36.82
C VAL A 4 -5.01 28.72 35.74
N LEU A 5 -6.12 29.41 35.53
CA LEU A 5 -7.18 28.98 34.60
C LEU A 5 -6.99 29.47 33.15
N SER A 6 -6.20 30.51 32.90
CA SER A 6 -5.98 31.05 31.55
C SER A 6 -5.05 30.19 30.67
N ASN A 7 -4.18 29.38 31.29
CA ASN A 7 -3.23 28.52 30.58
C ASN A 7 -3.78 27.14 30.19
N LEU A 8 -4.99 26.78 30.64
CA LEU A 8 -5.65 25.55 30.22
C LEU A 8 -6.46 25.76 28.93
N GLN A 9 -7.07 26.92 28.74
CA GLN A 9 -7.85 27.23 27.53
C GLN A 9 -6.96 27.34 26.28
N SER A 10 -5.76 27.91 26.39
CA SER A 10 -4.84 28.02 25.25
C SER A 10 -4.23 26.68 24.81
N LYS A 11 -4.07 25.72 25.72
CA LYS A 11 -3.61 24.35 25.38
C LYS A 11 -4.70 23.47 24.79
N LEU A 12 -5.98 23.78 25.02
CA LEU A 12 -7.11 23.07 24.43
C LEU A 12 -7.42 23.54 22.99
N THR A 13 -7.14 24.79 22.65
CA THR A 13 -7.42 25.32 21.30
C THR A 13 -6.46 24.80 20.23
N VAL A 14 -5.20 24.46 20.58
CA VAL A 14 -4.21 23.96 19.60
C VAL A 14 -4.42 22.49 19.21
N LYS A 15 -5.25 21.72 19.95
CA LYS A 15 -5.62 20.35 19.56
C LYS A 15 -6.74 20.28 18.51
N SER A 16 -7.32 21.42 18.13
CA SER A 16 -8.51 21.47 17.24
C SER A 16 -8.20 21.76 15.76
N ALA A 17 -6.94 21.91 15.36
CA ALA A 17 -6.57 22.25 13.97
C ALA A 17 -6.04 21.07 13.14
N PHE A 18 -5.89 19.88 13.73
CA PHE A 18 -5.73 18.63 12.99
C PHE A 18 -7.04 17.85 13.05
N LEU A 19 -8.11 18.46 12.54
CA LEU A 19 -9.19 17.67 11.96
C LEU A 19 -8.59 16.98 10.74
N VAL A 20 -7.82 15.89 10.98
CA VAL A 20 -7.59 14.88 9.96
C VAL A 20 -8.97 14.56 9.49
N HIS A 21 -9.29 14.98 8.27
CA HIS A 21 -10.49 14.57 7.59
C HIS A 21 -10.53 13.05 7.77
N LYS A 22 -11.49 12.55 8.55
CA LYS A 22 -11.61 11.13 8.82
C LYS A 22 -12.09 10.50 7.52
N CYS A 23 -11.17 10.29 6.61
CA CYS A 23 -11.39 9.63 5.34
C CYS A 23 -11.54 8.15 5.65
N ASP A 24 -12.74 7.72 5.97
CA ASP A 24 -13.05 6.29 6.09
C ASP A 24 -13.14 5.70 4.68
N LEU A 25 -11.98 5.30 4.15
CA LEU A 25 -11.89 4.62 2.87
C LEU A 25 -11.85 3.12 3.11
N ARG A 26 -12.56 2.38 2.27
CA ARG A 26 -12.44 0.92 2.18
C ARG A 26 -11.27 0.58 1.28
N VAL A 27 -10.23 -0.01 1.85
CA VAL A 27 -8.94 -0.23 1.17
C VAL A 27 -8.69 -1.72 0.98
N ALA A 28 -8.32 -2.12 -0.23
CA ALA A 28 -7.68 -3.41 -0.47
C ALA A 28 -6.16 -3.24 -0.49
N VAL A 29 -5.45 -4.06 0.29
CA VAL A 29 -3.99 -4.09 0.30
C VAL A 29 -3.53 -5.24 -0.58
N ILE A 30 -2.78 -4.94 -1.64
CA ILE A 30 -2.24 -5.95 -2.56
C ILE A 30 -0.71 -5.91 -2.50
N GLY A 31 -0.13 -6.80 -1.69
CA GLY A 31 1.31 -6.83 -1.52
C GLY A 31 1.78 -7.93 -0.59
N GLN A 32 3.09 -7.95 -0.31
CA GLN A 32 3.74 -8.98 0.49
C GLN A 32 4.79 -8.43 1.45
N SER A 33 5.36 -9.32 2.28
CA SER A 33 6.47 -9.04 3.20
C SER A 33 6.10 -8.09 4.36
N SER A 34 7.11 -7.79 5.19
CA SER A 34 6.98 -6.87 6.33
C SER A 34 6.59 -5.45 5.90
N PHE A 35 7.01 -5.00 4.72
CA PHE A 35 6.66 -3.68 4.21
C PHE A 35 5.14 -3.51 4.01
N ALA A 36 4.48 -4.51 3.41
CA ALA A 36 3.03 -4.50 3.28
C ALA A 36 2.32 -4.57 4.65
N ALA A 37 2.88 -5.32 5.61
CA ALA A 37 2.34 -5.39 6.97
C ALA A 37 2.39 -4.03 7.71
N GLU A 38 3.47 -3.28 7.57
CA GLU A 38 3.57 -1.94 8.17
C GLU A 38 2.63 -0.93 7.50
N VAL A 39 2.48 -0.99 6.17
CA VAL A 39 1.50 -0.16 5.45
C VAL A 39 0.06 -0.51 5.88
N TYR A 40 -0.26 -1.80 6.01
CA TYR A 40 -1.54 -2.28 6.54
C TYR A 40 -1.85 -1.69 7.92
N LYS A 41 -0.90 -1.78 8.87
CA LYS A 41 -1.05 -1.24 10.22
C LYS A 41 -1.25 0.28 10.20
N LEU A 42 -0.51 0.98 9.35
CA LEU A 42 -0.61 2.44 9.22
C LEU A 42 -1.98 2.87 8.66
N LEU A 43 -2.49 2.15 7.65
CA LEU A 43 -3.82 2.42 7.09
C LEU A 43 -4.91 2.32 8.17
N LYS A 44 -4.87 1.24 8.98
CA LYS A 44 -5.81 1.05 10.09
C LYS A 44 -5.65 2.11 11.18
N LYS A 45 -4.40 2.44 11.55
CA LYS A 45 -4.09 3.47 12.54
C LYS A 45 -4.62 4.85 12.11
N ASN A 46 -4.62 5.13 10.81
CA ASN A 46 -5.14 6.37 10.23
C ASN A 46 -6.66 6.37 10.05
N GLY A 47 -7.36 5.30 10.47
CA GLY A 47 -8.81 5.21 10.48
C GLY A 47 -9.43 4.74 9.17
N HIS A 48 -8.66 4.13 8.26
CA HIS A 48 -9.19 3.47 7.06
C HIS A 48 -9.62 2.03 7.37
N SER A 49 -10.64 1.54 6.68
CA SER A 49 -11.11 0.16 6.78
C SER A 49 -10.39 -0.71 5.75
N VAL A 50 -9.53 -1.63 6.19
CA VAL A 50 -8.94 -2.60 5.27
C VAL A 50 -9.91 -3.76 5.07
N VAL A 51 -10.51 -3.82 3.88
CA VAL A 51 -11.59 -4.78 3.55
C VAL A 51 -11.08 -6.11 3.00
N GLY A 52 -9.84 -6.15 2.52
CA GLY A 52 -9.21 -7.38 2.06
C GLY A 52 -7.71 -7.22 1.82
N VAL A 53 -6.98 -8.31 2.06
CA VAL A 53 -5.53 -8.38 1.87
C VAL A 53 -5.23 -9.47 0.86
N PHE A 54 -4.57 -9.10 -0.24
CA PHE A 54 -4.14 -10.01 -1.29
C PHE A 54 -2.63 -10.15 -1.25
N THR A 55 -2.14 -11.35 -0.98
CA THR A 55 -0.70 -11.64 -0.89
C THR A 55 -0.33 -12.90 -1.67
N ILE A 56 0.94 -13.28 -1.65
CA ILE A 56 1.47 -14.48 -2.29
C ILE A 56 1.06 -15.75 -1.55
N VAL A 57 1.11 -16.88 -2.27
CA VAL A 57 1.00 -18.22 -1.66
C VAL A 57 2.18 -18.50 -0.74
N ASP A 58 1.93 -19.31 0.30
CA ASP A 58 2.94 -19.70 1.27
C ASP A 58 4.10 -20.43 0.59
N LYS A 59 5.32 -20.16 1.06
CA LYS A 59 6.54 -20.81 0.56
C LYS A 59 7.14 -21.67 1.65
N ALA A 60 7.28 -22.97 1.41
CA ALA A 60 7.92 -23.91 2.33
C ALA A 60 7.40 -23.78 3.78
N ASN A 61 6.08 -23.79 3.96
CA ASN A 61 5.36 -23.60 5.24
C ASN A 61 5.58 -22.26 5.95
N ARG A 62 6.23 -21.29 5.30
CA ARG A 62 6.31 -19.91 5.79
C ARG A 62 5.19 -19.09 5.16
N GLU A 63 4.25 -18.68 6.01
CA GLU A 63 3.22 -17.71 5.66
C GLU A 63 3.81 -16.30 5.50
N ASP A 64 3.21 -15.50 4.62
CA ASP A 64 3.61 -14.11 4.44
C ASP A 64 3.21 -13.23 5.63
N ILE A 65 4.05 -12.26 5.99
CA ILE A 65 3.90 -11.47 7.22
C ILE A 65 2.61 -10.62 7.20
N VAL A 66 2.20 -10.12 6.03
CA VAL A 66 0.95 -9.34 5.92
C VAL A 66 -0.28 -10.23 6.10
N ALA A 67 -0.22 -11.51 5.69
CA ALA A 67 -1.33 -12.46 5.87
C ALA A 67 -1.55 -12.73 7.35
N SER A 68 -0.51 -13.10 8.09
CA SER A 68 -0.62 -13.38 9.52
C SER A 68 -1.05 -12.13 10.31
N THR A 69 -0.54 -10.96 9.94
CA THR A 69 -0.94 -9.66 10.55
C THR A 69 -2.43 -9.39 10.34
N ALA A 70 -2.94 -9.57 9.11
CA ALA A 70 -4.33 -9.33 8.77
C ALA A 70 -5.29 -10.37 9.38
N ALA A 71 -4.84 -11.62 9.49
CA ALA A 71 -5.61 -12.71 10.07
C ALA A 71 -5.88 -12.51 11.58
N ILE A 72 -4.91 -11.99 12.34
CA ILE A 72 -5.09 -11.61 13.76
C ILE A 72 -6.26 -10.63 13.92
N ASP A 73 -6.40 -9.74 12.95
CA ASP A 73 -7.41 -8.68 12.92
C ASP A 73 -8.73 -9.12 12.27
N ASN A 74 -8.88 -10.40 11.93
CA ASN A 74 -10.04 -10.98 11.22
C ASN A 74 -10.34 -10.30 9.87
N VAL A 75 -9.33 -9.73 9.21
CA VAL A 75 -9.48 -9.20 7.85
C VAL A 75 -9.33 -10.34 6.84
N PRO A 76 -10.20 -10.43 5.81
CA PRO A 76 -10.09 -11.46 4.78
C PRO A 76 -8.72 -11.44 4.07
N VAL A 77 -8.06 -12.60 4.03
CA VAL A 77 -6.78 -12.79 3.36
C VAL A 77 -6.94 -13.73 2.16
N TYR A 78 -6.45 -13.28 1.01
CA TYR A 78 -6.50 -14.01 -0.26
C TYR A 78 -5.08 -14.27 -0.76
N LYS A 79 -4.69 -15.55 -0.84
CA LYS A 79 -3.37 -15.97 -1.32
C LYS A 79 -3.44 -16.22 -2.83
N ILE A 80 -2.97 -15.26 -3.62
CA ILE A 80 -3.10 -15.27 -5.08
C ILE A 80 -1.83 -15.85 -5.72
N LYS A 81 -1.98 -17.00 -6.39
CA LYS A 81 -0.89 -17.63 -7.14
C LYS A 81 -0.58 -16.88 -8.43
N SER A 82 -1.62 -16.52 -9.19
CA SER A 82 -1.53 -15.73 -10.41
C SER A 82 -2.77 -14.86 -10.51
N TRP A 83 -2.63 -13.65 -11.07
CA TRP A 83 -3.74 -12.75 -11.35
C TRP A 83 -4.30 -12.88 -12.76
N ARG A 84 -3.52 -13.48 -13.67
CA ARG A 84 -3.81 -13.51 -15.12
C ARG A 84 -3.43 -14.82 -15.77
N LYS A 85 -4.03 -15.07 -16.93
CA LYS A 85 -3.60 -16.08 -17.91
C LYS A 85 -3.40 -15.38 -19.25
N GLY A 86 -2.16 -15.26 -19.70
CA GLY A 86 -1.85 -14.35 -20.80
C GLY A 86 -2.10 -12.91 -20.37
N ASN A 87 -2.80 -12.12 -21.17
CA ASN A 87 -3.12 -10.72 -20.84
C ASN A 87 -4.40 -10.56 -20.02
N ASP A 88 -5.22 -11.60 -19.93
CA ASP A 88 -6.55 -11.52 -19.34
C ASP A 88 -6.50 -11.84 -17.84
N VAL A 89 -7.25 -11.06 -17.05
CA VAL A 89 -7.49 -11.36 -15.63
C VAL A 89 -8.20 -12.71 -15.49
N LEU A 90 -7.83 -13.48 -14.47
CA LEU A 90 -8.54 -14.72 -14.15
C LEU A 90 -9.95 -14.39 -13.63
N PRO A 91 -11.04 -14.85 -14.28
CA PRO A 91 -12.41 -14.48 -13.90
C PRO A 91 -12.72 -14.80 -12.43
N GLU A 92 -12.27 -15.94 -11.92
CA GLU A 92 -12.45 -16.36 -10.54
C GLU A 92 -11.78 -15.41 -9.53
N ILE A 93 -10.61 -14.87 -9.87
CA ILE A 93 -9.90 -13.90 -9.04
C ILE A 93 -10.56 -12.53 -9.13
N PHE A 94 -11.06 -12.16 -10.32
CA PHE A 94 -11.79 -10.91 -10.49
C PHE A 94 -13.08 -10.89 -9.68
N GLU A 95 -13.91 -11.95 -9.77
CA GLU A 95 -15.13 -12.07 -8.97
C GLU A 95 -14.85 -12.07 -7.46
N LEU A 96 -13.80 -12.76 -7.03
CA LEU A 96 -13.35 -12.74 -5.64
C LEU A 96 -13.00 -11.33 -5.18
N TYR A 97 -12.22 -10.61 -5.99
CA TYR A 97 -11.80 -9.24 -5.71
C TYR A 97 -12.99 -8.26 -5.66
N LYS A 98 -13.95 -8.37 -6.59
CA LYS A 98 -15.14 -7.50 -6.60
C LYS A 98 -15.96 -7.59 -5.31
N LYS A 99 -16.04 -8.78 -4.71
CA LYS A 99 -16.77 -9.01 -3.44
C LYS A 99 -16.14 -8.30 -2.23
N VAL A 100 -14.87 -7.93 -2.31
CA VAL A 100 -14.17 -7.17 -1.26
C VAL A 100 -14.65 -5.73 -1.20
N ASP A 101 -15.21 -5.20 -2.30
CA ASP A 101 -15.83 -3.88 -2.37
C ASP A 101 -14.90 -2.74 -1.89
N ALA A 102 -13.66 -2.77 -2.39
CA ALA A 102 -12.67 -1.75 -2.11
C ALA A 102 -12.91 -0.46 -2.91
N GLU A 103 -12.72 0.67 -2.27
CA GLU A 103 -12.77 2.01 -2.88
C GLU A 103 -11.40 2.50 -3.35
N LEU A 104 -10.32 1.96 -2.77
CA LEU A 104 -8.93 2.24 -3.12
C LEU A 104 -8.10 0.96 -3.02
N ASN A 105 -7.22 0.74 -4.00
CA ASN A 105 -6.16 -0.26 -3.89
C ASN A 105 -4.85 0.39 -3.45
N VAL A 106 -4.16 -0.27 -2.51
CA VAL A 106 -2.81 0.11 -2.09
C VAL A 106 -1.88 -1.06 -2.38
N LEU A 107 -0.90 -0.83 -3.26
CA LEU A 107 0.11 -1.80 -3.66
C LEU A 107 1.46 -1.41 -3.03
N PRO A 108 1.70 -1.77 -1.75
CA PRO A 108 2.94 -1.42 -1.07
C PRO A 108 4.12 -2.22 -1.60
N PHE A 109 3.92 -3.50 -1.94
CA PHE A 109 4.98 -4.32 -2.51
C PHE A 109 4.39 -5.51 -3.26
N CYS A 110 4.19 -5.35 -4.56
CA CYS A 110 3.71 -6.42 -5.43
C CYS A 110 4.84 -6.91 -6.36
N SER A 111 5.04 -8.22 -6.45
CA SER A 111 6.02 -8.84 -7.37
C SER A 111 5.43 -9.32 -8.68
N GLN A 112 4.10 -9.31 -8.81
CA GLN A 112 3.39 -9.74 -10.01
C GLN A 112 2.76 -8.54 -10.71
N TYR A 113 2.64 -8.64 -12.02
CA TYR A 113 1.84 -7.70 -12.78
C TYR A 113 0.35 -7.87 -12.43
N ILE A 114 -0.28 -6.81 -11.97
CA ILE A 114 -1.72 -6.78 -11.66
C ILE A 114 -2.49 -6.32 -12.91
N PRO A 115 -3.48 -7.08 -13.40
CA PRO A 115 -4.30 -6.70 -14.55
C PRO A 115 -4.96 -5.34 -14.39
N MET A 116 -5.12 -4.62 -15.51
CA MET A 116 -5.72 -3.28 -15.50
C MET A 116 -7.16 -3.29 -15.02
N ASP A 117 -7.89 -4.39 -15.20
CA ASP A 117 -9.23 -4.59 -14.65
C ASP A 117 -9.23 -4.40 -13.13
N ILE A 118 -8.28 -4.99 -12.42
CA ILE A 118 -8.15 -4.84 -10.96
C ILE A 118 -7.65 -3.44 -10.59
N ILE A 119 -6.66 -2.91 -11.31
CA ILE A 119 -6.05 -1.61 -11.04
C ILE A 119 -7.08 -0.47 -11.13
N ASN A 120 -7.96 -0.54 -12.13
CA ASN A 120 -8.93 0.51 -12.43
C ASN A 120 -10.32 0.27 -11.83
N TYR A 121 -10.60 -0.93 -11.30
CA TYR A 121 -11.91 -1.26 -10.73
C TYR A 121 -12.37 -0.34 -9.59
N PRO A 122 -11.56 -0.05 -8.56
CA PRO A 122 -12.05 0.70 -7.42
C PRO A 122 -12.21 2.19 -7.77
N LYS A 123 -13.15 2.88 -7.11
CA LYS A 123 -13.50 4.28 -7.40
C LYS A 123 -12.29 5.23 -7.41
N HIS A 124 -11.37 5.06 -6.46
CA HIS A 124 -10.15 5.86 -6.33
C HIS A 124 -8.93 5.21 -6.99
N LYS A 125 -9.15 4.20 -7.83
CA LYS A 125 -8.13 3.43 -8.54
C LYS A 125 -7.10 2.85 -7.57
N THR A 126 -5.84 2.79 -8.02
CA THR A 126 -4.76 2.14 -7.33
C THR A 126 -3.61 3.10 -7.11
N ILE A 127 -3.02 3.07 -5.91
CA ILE A 127 -1.72 3.65 -5.64
C ILE A 127 -0.68 2.54 -5.48
N CYS A 128 0.46 2.69 -6.16
CA CYS A 128 1.56 1.73 -6.12
C CYS A 128 2.82 2.39 -5.57
N TYR A 129 3.50 1.67 -4.68
CA TYR A 129 4.85 2.03 -4.24
C TYR A 129 5.86 1.50 -5.25
N HIS A 130 6.70 2.39 -5.75
CA HIS A 130 7.82 2.05 -6.62
C HIS A 130 9.12 2.57 -6.01
N PRO A 131 10.14 1.73 -5.79
CA PRO A 131 11.31 2.13 -5.04
C PRO A 131 12.38 2.84 -5.90
N SER A 132 11.96 3.79 -6.72
CA SER A 132 12.85 4.71 -7.45
C SER A 132 12.15 6.03 -7.78
N LEU A 133 12.92 7.03 -8.20
CA LEU A 133 12.39 8.29 -8.70
C LEU A 133 11.90 8.13 -10.14
N LEU A 134 10.61 7.84 -10.31
CA LEU A 134 9.99 7.75 -11.64
C LEU A 134 10.23 9.04 -12.46
N PRO A 135 10.48 8.93 -13.78
CA PRO A 135 10.42 7.71 -14.60
C PRO A 135 11.71 6.84 -14.59
N LYS A 136 12.72 7.13 -13.75
CA LYS A 136 13.96 6.33 -13.71
C LYS A 136 13.74 4.94 -13.11
N HIS A 137 14.47 3.95 -13.62
CA HIS A 137 14.49 2.56 -13.13
C HIS A 137 13.09 1.95 -12.94
N ARG A 138 12.22 2.12 -13.96
CA ARG A 138 10.95 1.38 -14.02
C ARG A 138 11.19 -0.12 -14.08
N GLY A 139 10.18 -0.88 -13.65
CA GLY A 139 10.21 -2.34 -13.70
C GLY A 139 10.81 -2.97 -12.44
N VAL A 140 11.14 -4.25 -12.56
CA VAL A 140 11.62 -5.05 -11.43
C VAL A 140 13.03 -4.64 -11.00
N SER A 141 13.35 -4.86 -9.72
CA SER A 141 14.69 -4.63 -9.16
C SER A 141 15.17 -3.18 -9.25
N ALA A 142 14.26 -2.20 -9.16
CA ALA A 142 14.57 -0.77 -9.27
C ALA A 142 15.64 -0.29 -8.26
N ILE A 143 15.65 -0.83 -7.03
CA ILE A 143 16.68 -0.55 -6.03
C ILE A 143 18.06 -0.97 -6.55
N SER A 144 18.18 -2.21 -7.04
CA SER A 144 19.44 -2.73 -7.57
C SER A 144 19.94 -1.91 -8.75
N TRP A 145 19.06 -1.55 -9.67
CA TRP A 145 19.42 -0.70 -10.81
C TRP A 145 19.85 0.71 -10.39
N THR A 146 19.21 1.28 -9.37
CA THR A 146 19.62 2.57 -8.80
C THR A 146 21.03 2.49 -8.23
N LEU A 147 21.32 1.46 -7.42
CA LEU A 147 22.67 1.25 -6.87
C LEU A 147 23.72 1.04 -7.96
N ILE A 148 23.44 0.23 -8.99
CA ILE A 148 24.36 -0.02 -10.10
C ILE A 148 24.65 1.28 -10.86
N ALA A 149 23.61 2.05 -11.19
CA ALA A 149 23.76 3.30 -11.91
C ALA A 149 24.52 4.36 -11.11
N ASP A 150 24.31 4.45 -9.80
CA ASP A 150 24.96 5.42 -8.93
C ASP A 150 26.41 5.02 -8.58
N ILE A 151 26.71 3.71 -8.44
CA ILE A 151 28.09 3.22 -8.34
C ILE A 151 28.88 3.55 -9.61
N GLN A 152 28.27 3.42 -10.79
CA GLN A 152 28.88 3.84 -12.05
C GLN A 152 29.09 5.36 -12.15
N ARG A 153 28.40 6.16 -11.33
CA ARG A 153 28.43 7.63 -11.39
C ARG A 153 29.40 8.29 -10.40
N LEU A 154 30.07 7.53 -9.51
CA LEU A 154 31.04 8.00 -8.51
C LEU A 154 30.54 9.16 -7.60
N GLY A 155 29.99 8.81 -6.43
CA GLY A 155 30.08 9.66 -5.23
C GLY A 155 28.89 10.55 -4.83
N SER A 156 27.72 10.47 -5.48
CA SER A 156 26.55 11.29 -5.12
C SER A 156 25.54 10.54 -4.25
N LEU A 157 25.50 10.81 -2.94
CA LEU A 157 24.38 10.43 -2.07
C LEU A 157 23.12 11.20 -2.50
N TYR A 158 22.21 10.54 -3.22
CA TYR A 158 20.92 11.13 -3.57
C TYR A 158 19.93 11.04 -2.40
N SER A 159 19.59 12.18 -1.79
CA SER A 159 18.44 12.32 -0.88
C SER A 159 17.16 12.58 -1.69
N GLY A 160 16.65 11.56 -2.38
CA GLY A 160 15.39 11.62 -3.10
C GLY A 160 14.23 11.12 -2.24
N GLN A 161 13.13 11.87 -2.14
CA GLN A 161 11.90 11.36 -1.52
C GLN A 161 11.14 10.44 -2.48
N MET A 162 10.89 9.21 -2.04
CA MET A 162 10.14 8.19 -2.78
C MET A 162 8.64 8.51 -2.72
N LYS A 163 7.93 8.47 -3.86
CA LYS A 163 6.52 8.86 -3.95
C LYS A 163 5.65 7.67 -4.39
N ALA A 164 4.42 7.61 -3.86
CA ALA A 164 3.37 6.75 -4.39
C ALA A 164 2.88 7.29 -5.75
N TRP A 165 2.48 6.41 -6.67
CA TRP A 165 2.05 6.78 -8.02
C TRP A 165 0.81 5.99 -8.47
N ILE A 166 0.00 6.58 -9.37
CA ILE A 166 -1.20 5.97 -9.98
C ILE A 166 -0.79 5.29 -11.28
N PRO A 167 -1.02 3.97 -11.47
CA PRO A 167 -0.61 3.29 -12.69
C PRO A 167 -1.34 3.76 -13.95
N ASP A 168 -0.71 4.64 -14.72
CA ASP A 168 -1.07 4.93 -16.11
C ASP A 168 -0.11 4.15 -17.00
N LEU A 169 -0.63 3.13 -17.71
CA LEU A 169 -0.01 2.27 -18.74
C LEU A 169 1.51 2.04 -18.61
N PHE A 170 1.87 0.78 -18.32
CA PHE A 170 3.25 0.28 -18.37
C PHE A 170 3.91 0.49 -19.72
#